data_AF-A0A645IGK7-F1
#
_entry.id   AF-A0A645IGK7-F1
#
_cell.length_a   1.000
_cell.length_b   1.000
_cell.length_c   1.000
_cell.angle_alpha   90.00
_cell.angle_beta   90.00
_cell.angle_gamma   90.00
#
_symmetry.space_group_name_H-M   'P 1'
#
loop_
_entity.id
_entity.type
_entity.pdbx_description
1 polymer ?
#
loop_
_entity_poly.entity_id
_entity_poly.type
_entity_poly.pdbx_seq_one_letter_code
_entity_poly.pdbx_strand_id
1 'polypeptide(L)'
;MLETIANPDAAVAYVKERDPLINVELETRRLKLAFDSVVVTPETRKLGLGAVDADRLARSVTDVVSAFGLPATPVATELFTSAYLPPVAERAIK
;
A
#
# COMPACT_ATOMS: atom_id res chain seq x y z
N MET A 1 -3.85 -8.92 -3.25
CA MET A 1 -4.43 -7.57 -3.03
C MET A 1 -5.53 -7.24 -4.04
N LEU A 2 -5.32 -7.39 -5.36
CA LEU A 2 -6.41 -7.18 -6.33
C LEU A 2 -7.64 -8.07 -6.05
N GLU A 3 -7.41 -9.33 -5.68
CA GLU A 3 -8.47 -10.24 -5.25
C GLU A 3 -9.20 -9.75 -3.99
N THR A 4 -8.46 -9.17 -3.05
CA THR A 4 -8.98 -8.58 -1.81
C THR A 4 -9.86 -7.37 -2.09
N ILE A 5 -9.49 -6.52 -3.05
CA ILE A 5 -10.34 -5.41 -3.51
C ILE A 5 -11.61 -5.97 -4.16
N ALA A 6 -11.47 -6.97 -5.03
CA ALA A 6 -12.58 -7.53 -5.79
C ALA A 6 -13.59 -8.28 -4.91
N ASN A 7 -13.13 -8.93 -3.84
CA ASN A 7 -13.96 -9.64 -2.89
C ASN A 7 -13.48 -9.44 -1.44
N PRO A 8 -13.83 -8.28 -0.82
CA PRO A 8 -13.43 -7.98 0.55
C PRO A 8 -14.02 -8.96 1.57
N ASP A 9 -15.22 -9.48 1.30
CA ASP A 9 -15.94 -10.37 2.22
C ASP A 9 -15.21 -11.72 2.32
N ALA A 10 -14.75 -12.27 1.18
CA ALA A 10 -13.92 -13.48 1.17
C ALA A 10 -12.58 -13.27 1.88
N ALA A 11 -11.97 -12.09 1.73
CA ALA A 11 -10.73 -11.77 2.43
C ALA A 11 -10.92 -11.77 3.95
N VAL A 12 -11.99 -11.15 4.47
CA VAL A 12 -12.26 -11.13 5.91
C VAL A 12 -12.63 -12.52 6.44
N ALA A 13 -13.33 -13.34 5.65
CA ALA A 13 -13.57 -14.74 6.00
C ALA A 13 -12.26 -15.52 6.22
N TYR A 14 -11.28 -15.33 5.33
CA TYR A 14 -9.95 -15.95 5.47
C TYR A 14 -9.18 -15.45 6.71
N VAL A 15 -9.39 -14.19 7.10
CA VAL A 15 -8.83 -13.66 8.36
C VAL A 15 -9.53 -14.29 9.56
N LYS A 16 -10.85 -14.48 9.54
CA LYS A 16 -11.62 -15.11 10.63
C LYS A 16 -11.16 -16.54 10.93
N GLU A 17 -10.73 -17.28 9.92
CA GLU A 17 -10.15 -18.62 10.09
C GLU A 17 -8.87 -18.61 10.94
N ARG A 18 -8.11 -17.50 10.93
CA ARG A 18 -6.86 -17.32 11.66
C ARG A 18 -7.05 -16.59 12.99
N ASP A 19 -7.95 -15.62 13.01
CA ASP A 19 -8.36 -14.88 14.19
C ASP A 19 -9.87 -15.07 14.41
N PRO A 20 -10.26 -16.07 15.23
CA PRO A 20 -11.66 -16.37 15.49
C PRO A 20 -12.34 -15.31 16.35
N LEU A 21 -11.64 -14.27 16.84
CA LEU A 21 -12.23 -13.22 17.67
C LEU A 21 -12.77 -12.05 16.86
N ILE A 22 -12.36 -11.89 15.59
CA ILE A 22 -12.81 -10.73 14.79
C ILE A 22 -14.33 -10.73 14.57
N ASN A 23 -14.90 -9.52 14.49
CA ASN A 23 -16.25 -9.33 14.00
C ASN A 23 -16.23 -9.15 12.48
N VAL A 24 -16.73 -10.14 11.74
CA VAL A 24 -16.66 -10.19 10.27
C VAL A 24 -17.33 -8.97 9.63
N GLU A 25 -18.49 -8.54 10.13
CA GLU A 25 -19.21 -7.40 9.57
C GLU A 25 -18.42 -6.09 9.78
N LEU A 26 -17.93 -5.88 11.00
CA LEU A 26 -17.14 -4.70 11.35
C LEU A 26 -15.85 -4.63 10.53
N GLU A 27 -15.10 -5.73 10.46
CA GLU A 27 -13.82 -5.76 9.73
C GLU A 27 -14.03 -5.62 8.22
N THR A 28 -15.11 -6.17 7.68
CA THR A 28 -15.48 -5.94 6.27
C THR A 28 -15.73 -4.47 5.99
N ARG A 29 -16.45 -3.77 6.88
CA ARG A 29 -16.68 -2.34 6.76
C ARG A 29 -15.37 -1.54 6.87
N ARG A 30 -14.50 -1.90 7.81
CA ARG A 30 -13.17 -1.26 7.98
C ARG A 30 -12.28 -1.45 6.75
N LEU A 31 -12.28 -2.65 6.17
CA LEU A 31 -11.51 -2.96 4.98
C LEU A 31 -11.99 -2.14 3.77
N LYS A 32 -13.31 -2.06 3.55
CA LYS A 32 -13.90 -1.23 2.49
C LYS A 32 -13.54 0.25 2.69
N LEU A 33 -13.63 0.75 3.92
CA LEU A 33 -13.19 2.12 4.25
C LEU A 33 -11.70 2.35 3.94
N ALA A 34 -10.82 1.40 4.28
CA ALA A 34 -9.40 1.51 3.98
C ALA A 34 -9.13 1.54 2.46
N PHE A 35 -9.88 0.77 1.68
CA PHE A 35 -9.82 0.83 0.22
C PHE A 35 -10.17 2.20 -0.32
N ASP A 36 -11.28 2.78 0.12
CA ASP A 36 -11.76 4.07 -0.38
C ASP A 36 -10.89 5.25 0.09
N SER A 37 -10.24 5.13 1.25
CA SER A 37 -9.53 6.24 1.87
C SER A 37 -8.02 6.27 1.60
N VAL A 38 -7.35 5.11 1.59
CA VAL A 38 -5.87 5.07 1.62
C VAL A 38 -5.23 4.06 0.67
N VAL A 39 -5.95 3.02 0.21
CA VAL A 39 -5.37 2.01 -0.70
C VAL A 39 -5.67 2.32 -2.16
N VAL A 40 -6.91 2.64 -2.51
CA VAL A 40 -7.36 2.93 -3.88
C VAL A 40 -7.36 4.44 -4.09
N THR A 41 -6.18 4.99 -4.33
CA THR A 41 -5.95 6.43 -4.50
C THR A 41 -5.65 6.75 -5.97
N PRO A 42 -5.71 8.02 -6.40
CA PRO A 42 -5.29 8.40 -7.75
C PRO A 42 -3.87 7.94 -8.08
N GLU A 43 -2.99 7.95 -7.07
CA GLU A 43 -1.61 7.51 -7.16
C GLU A 43 -1.49 6.01 -7.44
N THR A 44 -2.16 5.16 -6.66
CA THR A 44 -2.10 3.71 -6.85
C THR A 44 -2.80 3.25 -8.12
N ARG A 45 -3.79 4.02 -8.61
CA ARG A 45 -4.36 3.83 -9.96
C ARG A 45 -3.35 4.14 -11.07
N LYS A 46 -2.51 5.16 -10.90
CA LYS A 46 -1.47 5.53 -11.88
C LYS A 46 -0.28 4.57 -11.88
N LEU A 47 0.23 4.21 -10.71
CA LEU A 47 1.49 3.45 -10.56
C LEU A 47 1.31 1.94 -10.38
N GLY A 48 0.08 1.51 -10.07
CA GLY A 48 -0.22 0.18 -9.58
C GLY A 48 0.12 0.01 -8.09
N LEU A 49 -0.50 -0.99 -7.46
CA LEU A 49 -0.27 -1.31 -6.05
C LEU A 49 1.20 -1.63 -5.77
N GLY A 50 1.72 -1.12 -4.64
CA GLY A 50 3.08 -1.40 -4.16
C GLY A 50 4.20 -0.57 -4.79
N ALA A 51 3.93 0.19 -5.85
CA ALA A 51 4.90 1.11 -6.43
C ALA A 51 4.94 2.46 -5.70
N VAL A 52 6.05 3.19 -5.87
CA VAL A 52 6.24 4.54 -5.32
C VAL A 52 6.56 5.52 -6.43
N ASP A 53 6.16 6.78 -6.23
CA ASP A 53 6.63 7.90 -7.05
C ASP A 53 8.02 8.32 -6.57
N ALA A 54 8.99 8.27 -7.47
CA ALA A 54 10.40 8.50 -7.14
C ALA A 54 10.63 9.93 -6.63
N ASP A 55 9.96 10.92 -7.20
CA ASP A 55 10.12 12.32 -6.80
C ASP A 55 9.52 12.56 -5.42
N ARG A 56 8.35 11.96 -5.12
CA ARG A 56 7.75 12.00 -3.78
C ARG A 56 8.66 11.33 -2.76
N LEU A 57 9.20 10.15 -3.08
CA LEU A 57 10.12 9.45 -2.17
C LEU A 57 11.38 10.28 -1.90
N ALA A 58 11.97 10.89 -2.92
CA ALA A 58 13.12 11.78 -2.77
C ALA A 58 12.82 12.97 -1.85
N ARG A 59 11.66 13.62 -2.01
CA ARG A 59 11.22 14.69 -1.10
C ARG A 59 11.05 14.19 0.33
N SER A 60 10.42 13.03 0.54
CA SER A 60 10.27 12.45 1.88
C SER A 60 11.61 12.15 2.55
N VAL A 61 12.63 11.74 1.78
CA VAL A 61 13.99 11.59 2.32
C VAL A 61 14.54 12.93 2.80
N THR A 62 14.42 13.98 1.98
CA THR A 62 14.86 15.33 2.38
C THR A 62 14.16 15.81 3.64
N ASP A 63 12.84 15.63 3.73
CA ASP A 63 12.04 16.06 4.89
C ASP A 63 12.52 15.37 6.17
N VAL A 64 12.74 14.04 6.15
CA VAL A 64 13.21 13.28 7.32
C VAL A 64 14.64 13.66 7.69
N VAL A 65 15.55 13.77 6.73
CA VAL A 65 16.94 14.18 6.99
C VAL A 65 16.97 15.55 7.66
N SER A 66 16.20 16.52 7.14
CA SER A 66 16.15 17.87 7.68
C SER A 66 15.50 17.91 9.07
N ALA A 67 14.41 17.16 9.29
CA ALA A 67 13.68 17.19 10.55
C ALA A 67 14.51 16.61 11.72
N PHE A 68 15.35 15.61 11.45
CA PHE A 68 16.12 14.91 12.47
C PHE A 68 17.62 15.25 12.46
N GLY A 69 18.10 16.11 11.55
CA GLY A 69 19.51 16.47 11.44
C GLY A 69 20.41 15.28 11.10
N LEU A 70 19.93 14.37 10.25
CA LEU A 70 20.65 13.14 9.93
C LEU A 70 21.93 13.43 9.12
N PRO A 71 23.04 12.71 9.36
CA PRO A 71 24.32 12.99 8.71
C PRO A 71 24.40 12.51 7.26
N ALA A 72 23.46 11.66 6.82
CA ALA A 72 23.46 11.06 5.49
C ALA A 72 22.12 11.31 4.80
N THR A 73 22.17 11.57 3.49
CA THR A 73 21.00 11.69 2.61
C THR A 73 21.06 10.57 1.57
N PRO A 74 20.44 9.40 1.84
CA PRO A 74 20.45 8.31 0.87
C PRO A 74 19.67 8.71 -0.39
N VAL A 75 20.04 8.14 -1.53
CA VAL A 75 19.23 8.31 -2.75
C VAL A 75 18.04 7.36 -2.70
N ALA A 76 16.92 7.75 -3.33
CA ALA A 76 15.67 6.98 -3.26
C ALA A 76 15.82 5.51 -3.68
N THR A 77 16.72 5.20 -4.62
CA THR A 77 17.00 3.85 -5.12
C THR A 77 17.73 2.95 -4.12
N GLU A 78 18.38 3.52 -3.10
CA GLU A 78 18.95 2.74 -1.98
C GLU A 78 17.86 2.29 -1.00
N LEU A 79 16.71 2.97 -0.98
CA LEU A 79 15.60 2.70 -0.07
C LEU A 79 14.50 1.86 -0.70
N PHE A 80 14.28 2.01 -2.01
CA PHE A 80 13.23 1.31 -2.73
C PHE A 80 13.69 0.82 -4.10
N THR A 81 13.35 -0.43 -4.41
CA THR A 81 13.46 -1.00 -5.75
C THR A 81 12.16 -1.67 -6.16
N SER A 82 11.72 -1.41 -7.40
CA SER A 82 10.56 -2.07 -8.00
C SER A 82 10.89 -3.43 -8.62
N ALA A 83 12.15 -3.88 -8.56
CA ALA A 83 12.62 -5.11 -9.23
C ALA A 83 11.89 -6.39 -8.77
N TYR A 84 11.30 -6.37 -7.57
CA TYR A 84 10.57 -7.50 -7.01
C TYR A 84 9.04 -7.34 -7.10
N LEU A 85 8.55 -6.24 -7.67
CA LEU A 85 7.13 -6.07 -7.88
C LEU A 85 6.67 -6.93 -9.07
N PRO A 86 5.47 -7.52 -9.00
CA PRO A 86 4.83 -8.10 -10.18
C PRO A 86 4.74 -7.09 -11.33
N PRO A 87 4.57 -7.57 -12.58
CA PRO A 87 4.29 -6.71 -13.73
C PRO A 87 3.13 -5.76 -13.45
N VAL A 88 3.16 -4.54 -14.02
CA VAL A 88 2.16 -3.49 -13.76
C VAL A 88 0.73 -4.00 -13.97
N ALA A 89 0.49 -4.82 -15.00
CA ALA A 89 -0.81 -5.39 -15.30
C ALA A 89 -1.40 -6.23 -14.15
N GLU A 90 -0.56 -6.87 -13.34
CA GLU A 90 -0.97 -7.72 -12.22
C GLU A 90 -1.21 -6.95 -10.92
N ARG A 91 -0.94 -5.64 -10.93
CA ARG A 91 -1.11 -4.75 -9.78
C ARG A 91 -1.89 -3.47 -10.11
N ALA A 92 -2.39 -3.36 -11.33
CA ALA A 92 -3.24 -2.27 -11.78
C ALA A 92 -4.65 -2.43 -11.18
N ILE A 93 -5.14 -1.36 -10.54
CA ILE A 93 -6.49 -1.33 -9.98
C ILE A 93 -7.46 -1.00 -11.14
N LYS A 94 -8.42 -1.89 -11.37
CA LYS A 94 -9.46 -1.71 -12.39
C LYS A 94 -10.52 -0.69 -11.97
#